data_AF-A0A8J7R3A3-F1
#
_entry.id   AF-A0A8J7R3A3-F1
#
_cell.length_a   1.000
_cell.length_b   1.000
_cell.length_c   1.000
_cell.angle_alpha   90.00
_cell.angle_beta   90.00
_cell.angle_gamma   90.00
#
_symmetry.space_group_name_H-M   'P 1'
#
loop_
_entity.id
_entity.type
_entity.pdbx_description
1 polymer ?
#
loop_
_entity_poly.entity_id
_entity_poly.type
_entity_poly.pdbx_seq_one_letter_code
_entity_poly.pdbx_strand_id
1 'polypeptide(L)' 'MSLTGLCQVCEAATATHACDRCGRAVCDDHWDETARACSGCAAGRG' A
#
# COMPACT_ATOMS: atom_id res chain seq x y z
N MET A 1 -6.45 -17.85 -11.55
CA MET A 1 -5.26 -17.50 -10.74
C MET A 1 -5.51 -16.13 -10.16
N SER A 2 -5.74 -16.05 -8.85
CA SER A 2 -6.14 -14.82 -8.16
C SER A 2 -4.89 -14.05 -7.75
N LEU A 3 -4.57 -12.95 -8.43
CA LEU A 3 -3.48 -12.03 -8.04
C LEU A 3 -3.83 -11.21 -6.76
N THR A 4 -4.72 -11.74 -5.92
CA THR A 4 -5.12 -11.14 -4.65
C THR A 4 -4.00 -11.33 -3.64
N GLY A 5 -3.14 -10.33 -3.55
CA GLY A 5 -1.99 -10.34 -2.65
C GLY A 5 -0.80 -9.54 -3.17
N LEU A 6 -0.84 -8.96 -4.37
CA LEU A 6 0.20 -8.04 -4.82
C LEU A 6 -0.09 -6.60 -4.37
N CYS A 7 0.98 -5.83 -4.20
CA CYS A 7 0.95 -4.40 -3.95
C CYS A 7 0.17 -3.73 -5.07
N GLN A 8 -0.91 -3.06 -4.73
CA GLN A 8 -1.75 -2.36 -5.69
C GLN A 8 -1.11 -1.07 -6.21
N VAL A 9 0.12 -0.74 -5.80
CA VAL A 9 0.86 0.44 -6.25
C VAL A 9 1.90 0.07 -7.31
N CYS A 10 2.75 -0.92 -7.05
CA CYS A 10 3.74 -1.38 -8.04
C CYS A 10 3.33 -2.61 -8.83
N GLU A 11 2.31 -3.35 -8.38
CA GLU A 11 1.80 -4.59 -8.99
C GLU A 11 2.85 -5.69 -9.20
N ALA A 12 4.01 -5.55 -8.55
CA ALA A 12 5.16 -6.44 -8.70
C ALA A 12 5.50 -7.18 -7.40
N ALA A 13 5.44 -6.49 -6.26
CA ALA A 13 5.73 -7.08 -4.95
C ALA A 13 4.47 -7.59 -4.27
N THR A 14 4.60 -8.55 -3.36
CA THR A 14 3.49 -8.99 -2.49
C THR A 14 3.13 -7.88 -1.50
N ALA A 15 1.84 -7.62 -1.33
CA ALA A 15 1.33 -6.69 -0.32
C ALA A 15 1.41 -7.32 1.06
N THR A 16 2.16 -6.67 1.95
CA THR A 16 2.31 -7.05 3.37
C THR A 16 1.44 -6.18 4.27
N HIS A 17 1.14 -4.95 3.82
CA HIS A 17 0.40 -3.94 4.57
C HIS A 17 -0.91 -3.58 3.88
N ALA A 18 -1.92 -3.25 4.68
CA ALA A 18 -3.18 -2.69 4.19
C ALA A 18 -3.33 -1.28 4.76
N CYS A 19 -3.60 -0.31 3.89
CA CYS A 19 -3.83 1.07 4.30
C CYS A 19 -5.26 1.25 4.78
N ASP A 20 -5.44 1.56 6.07
CA ASP A 20 -6.77 1.79 6.65
C ASP A 20 -7.48 3.04 6.09
N ARG A 21 -6.75 3.97 5.48
CA ARG A 21 -7.33 5.20 4.91
C ARG A 21 -8.00 4.99 3.55
N CYS A 22 -7.37 4.24 2.66
CA CYS A 22 -7.86 4.04 1.30
C CYS A 22 -8.23 2.58 0.98
N GLY A 23 -7.93 1.64 1.89
CA GLY A 23 -8.15 0.21 1.71
C GLY A 23 -7.13 -0.49 0.81
N ARG A 24 -6.10 0.21 0.29
CA ARG A 24 -5.13 -0.40 -0.62
C ARG A 24 -4.16 -1.34 0.10
N ALA A 25 -3.90 -2.48 -0.53
CA ALA A 25 -2.86 -3.41 -0.11
C ALA A 25 -1.51 -2.98 -0.74
N VAL A 26 -0.49 -2.75 0.08
CA VAL A 26 0.82 -2.24 -0.33
C VAL A 26 1.97 -3.07 0.24
N CYS A 27 3.09 -3.13 -0.47
CA CYS A 27 4.33 -3.68 0.06
C CYS A 27 5.01 -2.67 0.98
N ASP A 28 6.02 -3.13 1.72
CA ASP A 28 6.83 -2.31 2.62
C ASP A 28 7.41 -1.06 1.94
N ASP A 29 7.85 -1.15 0.68
CA ASP A 29 8.38 0.01 -0.07
C ASP A 29 7.35 1.13 -0.28
N HIS A 30 6.06 0.79 -0.33
CA HIS A 30 4.96 1.73 -0.51
C HIS A 30 4.16 1.95 0.77
N TRP A 31 4.64 1.41 1.89
CA TRP A 31 4.10 1.61 3.22
C TRP A 31 4.91 2.69 3.93
N ASP A 32 4.24 3.73 4.38
CA ASP A 32 4.84 4.76 5.22
C ASP A 32 4.58 4.42 6.69
N GLU A 33 5.63 4.02 7.38
CA GLU A 33 5.58 3.66 8.80
C GLU A 33 5.28 4.86 9.71
N THR A 34 5.67 6.07 9.30
CA THR A 34 5.48 7.30 10.08
C THR A 34 4.02 7.73 10.02
N ALA A 35 3.44 7.72 8.83
CA ALA A 35 2.02 8.02 8.62
C ALA A 35 1.10 6.81 8.92
N ARG A 36 1.68 5.60 9.08
CA ARG A 36 0.98 4.31 9.10
C ARG A 36 -0.06 4.21 7.99
N ALA A 37 0.35 4.56 6.77
CA ALA A 37 -0.52 4.62 5.61
C ALA A 37 0.29 4.33 4.34
N CYS A 38 -0.38 4.09 3.20
CA CYS A 38 0.36 3.98 1.93
C CYS A 38 1.01 5.31 1.55
N SER A 39 2.09 5.25 0.76
CA SER A 39 2.85 6.41 0.28
C SER A 39 1.97 7.49 -0.38
N GLY A 40 0.87 7.10 -1.04
CA GLY A 40 -0.12 8.02 -1.59
C GLY A 40 -0.86 8.84 -0.52
N CYS A 41 -1.38 8.18 0.52
CA CYS A 41 -2.06 8.84 1.63
C CYS A 41 -1.08 9.59 2.55
N ALA A 42 0.15 9.10 2.69
CA ALA A 42 1.21 9.73 3.46
C ALA A 42 1.70 11.02 2.81
N ALA A 43 1.80 11.06 1.48
CA ALA A 43 2.19 12.24 0.72
C ALA A 43 1.17 13.40 0.78
N GLY A 44 0.01 13.23 1.44
CA GLY A 44 -0.94 14.32 1.66
C GLY A 44 -1.58 14.86 0.38
N ARG A 45 -1.60 14.10 -0.71
CA ARG A 45 -2.46 14.39 -1.87
C ARG A 45 -3.89 13.98 -1.54
N GLY A 46 -4.52 14.76 -0.65
CA GLY A 46 -5.96 14.79 -0.44
C GLY A 46 -6.66 15.50 -1.59
#